data_AF-B2WH02-F1
#
_entry.id   AF-B2WH02-F1
#
_cell.length_a   1.000
_cell.length_b   1.000
_cell.length_c   1.000
_cell.angle_alpha   90.00
_cell.angle_beta   90.00
_cell.angle_gamma   90.00
#
_symmetry.space_group_name_H-M   'P 1'
#
loop_
_entity.id
_entity.type
_entity.pdbx_description
1 polymer ?
#
loop_
_entity_poly.entity_id
_entity_poly.type
_entity_poly.pdbx_seq_one_letter_code
_entity_poly.pdbx_strand_id
1 'polypeptide(L)'
;MSCSYIVTFQSGFFSILQRHPFMVANSESDGHDFQLRIQPRAGFTSRLLTRSLVGATQLRAFVEGPYGQGFDLRDFGTVVLFASGIGIVGHLAYIQELVHDYRQSKTKTRDLLLIWHVDNKYQLDLVWEFMNNVLRRDDLPTAAMRQDTHALSGSGKIDRYLGGSNTNESPGIIDVYIYGDYEILDQTGHAVPYKRAGSRIAEMKGKPDVRQITSDVIKTGGGRLAICGKLFDFSSLH
;
A
#
# COMPACT_ATOMS: atom_id res chain seq x y z
N MET A 1 4.11 6.19 11.14
CA MET A 1 4.05 5.08 12.11
C MET A 1 3.02 4.03 11.69
N SER A 2 3.43 2.80 11.32
CA SER A 2 2.46 1.70 11.13
C SER A 2 2.13 1.03 12.44
N CYS A 3 0.97 1.36 12.97
CA CYS A 3 0.43 0.76 14.17
C CYS A 3 -0.64 -0.28 13.77
N SER A 4 -0.47 -1.50 14.25
CA SER A 4 -1.50 -2.54 14.21
C SER A 4 -2.43 -2.32 15.40
N TYR A 5 -3.73 -2.43 15.20
CA TYR A 5 -4.71 -2.33 16.27
C TYR A 5 -5.49 -3.64 16.34
N ILE A 6 -5.78 -4.10 17.55
CA ILE A 6 -6.70 -5.21 17.74
C ILE A 6 -8.11 -4.61 17.74
N VAL A 7 -8.93 -5.05 16.80
CA VAL A 7 -10.33 -4.62 16.75
C VAL A 7 -11.20 -5.80 17.12
N THR A 8 -12.09 -5.58 18.07
CA THR A 8 -13.11 -6.54 18.49
C THR A 8 -14.48 -5.99 18.14
N PHE A 9 -15.30 -6.77 17.44
CA PHE A 9 -16.64 -6.35 17.04
C PHE A 9 -17.68 -7.00 17.95
N GLN A 10 -18.61 -6.20 18.47
CA GLN A 10 -19.63 -6.72 19.38
C GLN A 10 -20.79 -7.31 18.57
N SER A 11 -20.92 -8.64 18.56
CA SER A 11 -22.04 -9.35 17.93
C SER A 11 -22.49 -10.56 18.75
N GLY A 12 -23.01 -10.32 19.96
CA GLY A 12 -23.68 -11.33 20.79
C GLY A 12 -22.81 -11.97 21.90
N PHE A 13 -23.47 -12.74 22.78
CA PHE A 13 -22.96 -13.22 24.09
C PHE A 13 -21.65 -14.04 24.05
N PHE A 14 -21.24 -14.56 22.88
CA PHE A 14 -19.99 -15.32 22.72
C PHE A 14 -18.94 -14.64 21.79
N SER A 15 -19.18 -13.40 21.33
CA SER A 15 -18.28 -12.70 20.40
C SER A 15 -17.03 -12.04 21.03
N ILE A 16 -16.91 -12.05 22.35
CA ILE A 16 -15.79 -11.43 23.09
C ILE A 16 -14.43 -12.10 22.80
N LEU A 17 -14.45 -13.31 22.20
CA LEU A 17 -13.24 -14.11 21.94
C LEU A 17 -12.64 -13.94 20.53
N GLN A 18 -13.30 -13.23 19.61
CA GLN A 18 -12.76 -13.00 18.27
C GLN A 18 -11.98 -11.69 18.20
N ARG A 19 -10.74 -11.73 18.70
CA ARG A 19 -9.77 -10.65 18.56
C ARG A 19 -9.04 -10.81 17.22
N HIS A 20 -9.11 -9.79 16.38
CA HIS A 20 -8.43 -9.79 15.11
C HIS A 20 -7.52 -8.56 15.00
N PRO A 21 -6.20 -8.75 14.80
CA PRO A 21 -5.31 -7.64 14.52
C PRO A 21 -5.63 -7.13 13.10
N PHE A 22 -5.89 -5.83 13.00
CA PHE A 22 -6.04 -5.14 11.73
C PHE A 22 -5.06 -3.98 11.65
N MET A 23 -4.66 -3.68 10.44
CA MET A 23 -3.77 -2.57 10.15
C MET A 23 -4.61 -1.32 9.91
N VAL A 24 -4.29 -0.25 10.63
CA VAL A 24 -4.93 1.05 10.42
C VAL A 24 -4.24 1.76 9.27
N ALA A 25 -5.01 2.17 8.27
CA ALA A 25 -4.59 3.18 7.32
C ALA A 25 -4.82 4.55 7.96
N ASN A 26 -3.80 5.42 7.91
CA ASN A 26 -3.89 6.74 8.52
C ASN A 26 -5.00 7.57 7.83
N SER A 27 -5.85 8.21 8.62
CA SER A 27 -6.83 9.18 8.12
C SER A 27 -6.17 10.56 8.12
N GLU A 28 -6.45 11.36 7.11
CA GLU A 28 -5.94 12.74 6.99
C GLU A 28 -6.79 13.76 7.75
N SER A 29 -7.80 13.31 8.49
CA SER A 29 -8.61 14.17 9.35
C SER A 29 -7.96 14.35 10.72
N ASP A 30 -7.95 15.58 11.22
CA ASP A 30 -7.48 16.00 12.56
C ASP A 30 -8.37 15.47 13.72
N GLY A 31 -9.20 14.46 13.44
CA GLY A 31 -10.16 13.86 14.36
C GLY A 31 -9.75 12.46 14.83
N HIS A 32 -10.58 11.84 15.67
CA HIS A 32 -10.40 10.46 16.15
C HIS A 32 -10.85 9.38 15.14
N ASP A 33 -10.89 9.73 13.86
CA ASP A 33 -11.36 8.84 12.79
C ASP A 33 -10.17 8.08 12.20
N PHE A 34 -10.28 6.75 12.10
CA PHE A 34 -9.27 5.91 11.48
C PHE A 34 -9.92 4.96 10.47
N GLN A 35 -9.21 4.67 9.38
CA GLN A 35 -9.70 3.79 8.33
C GLN A 35 -9.07 2.39 8.45
N LEU A 36 -9.91 1.36 8.38
CA LEU A 36 -9.50 -0.04 8.33
C LEU A 36 -9.83 -0.63 6.95
N ARG A 37 -8.84 -1.21 6.29
CA ARG A 37 -9.02 -1.94 5.02
C ARG A 37 -8.97 -3.44 5.34
N ILE A 38 -10.13 -4.11 5.33
CA ILE A 38 -10.26 -5.52 5.75
C ILE A 38 -10.49 -6.40 4.52
N GLN A 39 -9.56 -7.33 4.27
CA GLN A 39 -9.79 -8.38 3.27
C GLN A 39 -10.74 -9.46 3.83
N PRO A 40 -11.83 -9.81 3.14
CA PRO A 40 -12.69 -10.91 3.53
C PRO A 40 -11.93 -12.25 3.49
N ARG A 41 -11.81 -12.89 4.65
CA ARG A 41 -11.40 -14.29 4.82
C ARG A 41 -12.56 -15.13 5.37
N ALA A 42 -12.44 -16.45 5.26
CA ALA A 42 -13.43 -17.39 5.80
C ALA A 42 -13.75 -17.10 7.27
N GLY A 43 -15.02 -17.22 7.66
CA GLY A 43 -15.48 -16.95 9.03
C GLY A 43 -15.86 -15.47 9.25
N PHE A 44 -15.27 -14.85 10.27
CA PHE A 44 -15.71 -13.54 10.80
C PHE A 44 -15.72 -12.41 9.75
N THR A 45 -14.61 -12.23 9.03
CA THR A 45 -14.45 -11.15 8.04
C THR A 45 -15.38 -11.30 6.84
N SER A 46 -15.74 -12.53 6.44
CA SER A 46 -16.76 -12.76 5.40
C SER A 46 -18.16 -12.38 5.90
N ARG A 47 -18.50 -12.70 7.15
CA ARG A 47 -19.77 -12.28 7.76
C ARG A 47 -19.87 -10.76 7.89
N LEU A 48 -18.76 -10.08 8.19
CA LEU A 48 -18.69 -8.62 8.23
C LEU A 48 -18.98 -8.03 6.84
N LEU A 49 -18.40 -8.59 5.77
CA LEU A 49 -18.73 -8.18 4.40
C LEU A 49 -20.21 -8.41 4.08
N THR A 50 -20.75 -9.59 4.36
CA THR A 50 -22.18 -9.89 4.10
C THR A 50 -23.09 -8.92 4.83
N ARG A 51 -22.81 -8.58 6.10
CA ARG A 51 -23.60 -7.59 6.84
C ARG A 51 -23.54 -6.19 6.22
N SER A 52 -22.37 -5.76 5.78
CA SER A 52 -22.21 -4.50 5.06
C SER A 52 -23.04 -4.47 3.77
N LEU A 53 -23.02 -5.55 2.99
CA LEU A 53 -23.81 -5.69 1.75
C LEU A 53 -25.32 -5.70 1.99
N VAL A 54 -25.77 -6.22 3.14
CA VAL A 54 -27.19 -6.25 3.55
C VAL A 54 -27.65 -4.90 4.14
N GLY A 55 -26.76 -3.89 4.18
CA GLY A 55 -27.10 -2.52 4.57
C GLY A 55 -26.82 -2.18 6.04
N ALA A 56 -26.10 -3.04 6.79
CA ALA A 56 -25.63 -2.66 8.11
C ALA A 56 -24.49 -1.63 7.99
N THR A 57 -24.80 -0.35 8.22
CA THR A 57 -23.86 0.76 8.08
C THR A 57 -23.10 1.09 9.36
N GLN A 58 -23.56 0.62 10.52
CA GLN A 58 -22.96 0.92 11.81
C GLN A 58 -22.76 -0.36 12.65
N LEU A 59 -21.52 -0.57 13.09
CA LEU A 59 -21.12 -1.68 13.97
C LEU A 59 -20.37 -1.11 15.16
N ARG A 60 -20.68 -1.57 16.36
CA ARG A 60 -19.88 -1.25 17.55
C ARG A 60 -18.66 -2.15 17.60
N ALA A 61 -17.49 -1.54 17.74
CA ALA A 61 -16.24 -2.23 17.91
C ALA A 61 -15.43 -1.61 19.05
N PHE A 62 -14.70 -2.43 19.81
CA PHE A 62 -13.64 -1.95 20.69
C PHE A 62 -12.32 -2.04 19.95
N VAL A 63 -11.55 -0.97 20.00
CA VAL A 63 -10.22 -0.89 19.40
C VAL A 63 -9.21 -0.81 20.53
N GLU A 64 -8.25 -1.71 20.50
CA GLU A 64 -7.12 -1.78 21.42
C GLU A 64 -5.83 -1.57 20.62
N GLY A 65 -4.94 -0.71 21.09
CA GLY A 65 -3.68 -0.38 20.40
C GLY A 65 -3.27 1.07 20.66
N PRO A 66 -2.17 1.55 20.05
CA PRO A 66 -1.41 0.93 18.96
C PRO A 66 -0.49 -0.22 19.39
N TYR A 67 -0.39 -1.25 18.56
CA TYR A 67 0.59 -2.34 18.66
C TYR A 67 1.59 -2.27 17.50
N GLY A 68 2.88 -2.41 17.82
CA GLY A 68 3.97 -2.37 16.85
C GLY A 68 4.93 -1.21 17.14
N GLN A 69 6.21 -1.47 16.95
CA GLN A 69 7.25 -0.46 17.03
C GLN A 69 7.47 0.09 15.63
N GLY A 70 7.29 1.41 15.47
CA GLY A 70 7.62 2.08 14.22
C GLY A 70 9.12 1.99 13.95
N PHE A 71 9.51 1.63 12.73
CA PHE A 71 10.90 1.75 12.30
C PHE A 71 11.11 3.15 11.72
N ASP A 72 12.17 3.82 12.17
CA ASP A 72 12.57 5.09 11.57
C ASP A 72 13.34 4.82 10.27
N LEU A 73 12.64 4.98 9.15
CA LEU A 73 13.20 4.79 7.82
C LEU A 73 13.87 6.06 7.27
N ARG A 74 13.83 7.18 8.01
CA ARG A 74 14.26 8.50 7.52
C ARG A 74 15.77 8.63 7.31
N ASP A 75 16.55 7.80 7.99
CA ASP A 75 18.02 7.80 7.87
C ASP A 75 18.57 6.92 6.75
N PHE A 76 17.71 6.16 6.07
CA PHE A 76 18.08 5.28 4.97
C PHE A 76 17.97 6.00 3.64
N GLY A 77 19.00 5.87 2.79
CA GLY A 77 19.01 6.47 1.46
C GLY A 77 18.12 5.70 0.48
N THR A 78 18.14 4.37 0.60
CA THR A 78 17.32 3.45 -0.20
C THR A 78 16.48 2.58 0.72
N VAL A 79 15.18 2.48 0.43
CA VAL A 79 14.23 1.67 1.18
C VAL A 79 13.51 0.73 0.20
N VAL A 80 13.59 -0.58 0.45
CA VAL A 80 12.91 -1.61 -0.32
C VAL A 80 11.84 -2.26 0.55
N LEU A 81 10.60 -2.24 0.07
CA LEU A 81 9.43 -2.77 0.75
C LEU A 81 8.87 -3.97 -0.02
N PHE A 82 8.85 -5.14 0.61
CA PHE A 82 8.25 -6.36 0.07
C PHE A 82 6.91 -6.62 0.72
N ALA A 83 5.86 -6.64 -0.10
CA ALA A 83 4.50 -6.92 0.33
C ALA A 83 3.89 -8.11 -0.43
N SER A 84 2.98 -8.82 0.25
CA SER A 84 2.17 -9.88 -0.34
C SER A 84 0.72 -9.69 0.08
N GLY A 85 -0.20 -9.76 -0.88
CA GLY A 85 -1.63 -9.60 -0.68
C GLY A 85 -1.98 -8.32 0.09
N ILE A 86 -2.83 -8.43 1.11
CA ILE A 86 -3.25 -7.29 1.95
C ILE A 86 -2.15 -6.75 2.89
N GLY A 87 -1.03 -7.46 3.03
CA GLY A 87 0.12 -7.01 3.84
C GLY A 87 0.75 -5.70 3.34
N ILE A 88 0.36 -5.24 2.15
CA ILE A 88 0.70 -3.94 1.59
C ILE A 88 0.22 -2.77 2.47
N VAL A 89 -0.91 -2.91 3.17
CA VAL A 89 -1.55 -1.79 3.91
C VAL A 89 -0.62 -1.18 4.96
N GLY A 90 0.27 -1.97 5.56
CA GLY A 90 1.25 -1.46 6.53
C GLY A 90 2.43 -0.76 5.89
N HIS A 91 2.79 -1.16 4.68
CA HIS A 91 3.82 -0.48 3.92
C HIS A 91 3.30 0.87 3.41
N LEU A 92 2.02 0.94 3.03
CA LEU A 92 1.36 2.16 2.56
C LEU A 92 1.44 3.32 3.55
N ALA A 93 1.21 3.08 4.84
CA ALA A 93 1.34 4.12 5.85
C ALA A 93 2.79 4.65 5.97
N TYR A 94 3.80 3.78 5.88
CA TYR A 94 5.21 4.21 5.85
C TYR A 94 5.54 4.99 4.58
N ILE A 95 5.05 4.54 3.43
CA ILE A 95 5.25 5.21 2.16
C ILE A 95 4.69 6.63 2.20
N GLN A 96 3.46 6.81 2.70
CA GLN A 96 2.84 8.12 2.80
C GLN A 96 3.65 9.09 3.68
N GLU A 97 4.14 8.60 4.82
CA GLU A 97 5.00 9.35 5.73
C GLU A 97 6.35 9.71 5.07
N LEU A 98 7.00 8.75 4.41
CA LEU A 98 8.27 8.98 3.73
C LEU A 98 8.16 9.98 2.58
N VAL A 99 7.09 9.91 1.77
CA VAL A 99 6.83 10.87 0.68
C VAL A 99 6.55 12.26 1.25
N HIS A 100 5.83 12.34 2.37
CA HIS A 100 5.59 13.61 3.06
C HIS A 100 6.89 14.23 3.60
N ASP A 101 7.70 13.42 4.29
CA ASP A 101 8.98 13.86 4.85
C ASP A 101 10.00 14.22 3.77
N TYR A 102 10.01 13.49 2.64
CA TYR A 102 10.86 13.79 1.49
C TYR A 102 10.59 15.18 0.95
N ARG A 103 9.32 15.54 0.80
CA ARG A 103 8.89 16.87 0.34
C ARG A 103 9.26 17.98 1.31
N GLN A 104 9.21 17.69 2.60
CA GLN A 104 9.64 18.63 3.63
C GLN A 104 11.16 18.64 3.84
N SER A 105 11.92 17.87 3.04
CA SER A 105 13.37 17.70 3.18
C SER A 105 13.79 17.22 4.58
N LYS A 106 12.92 16.45 5.26
CA LYS A 106 13.12 15.90 6.61
C LYS A 106 13.71 14.49 6.62
N THR A 107 13.77 13.84 5.47
CA THR A 107 14.33 12.48 5.31
C THR A 107 15.52 12.46 4.36
N LYS A 108 16.42 11.49 4.56
CA LYS A 108 17.52 11.18 3.64
C LYS A 108 17.12 10.18 2.56
N THR A 109 15.92 9.60 2.63
CA THR A 109 15.42 8.66 1.63
C THR A 109 15.29 9.31 0.27
N ARG A 110 15.92 8.70 -0.73
CA ARG A 110 15.91 9.14 -2.13
C ARG A 110 15.32 8.10 -3.06
N ASP A 111 15.45 6.83 -2.71
CA ASP A 111 14.93 5.72 -3.50
C ASP A 111 14.01 4.86 -2.63
N LEU A 112 12.74 4.77 -3.02
CA LEU A 112 11.71 3.98 -2.36
C LEU A 112 11.15 2.96 -3.35
N LEU A 113 11.54 1.70 -3.18
CA LEU A 113 11.14 0.61 -4.05
C LEU A 113 10.07 -0.24 -3.37
N LEU A 114 8.86 -0.26 -3.93
CA LEU A 114 7.78 -1.13 -3.47
C LEU A 114 7.63 -2.33 -4.40
N ILE A 115 7.81 -3.53 -3.88
CA ILE A 115 7.60 -4.80 -4.58
C ILE A 115 6.42 -5.51 -3.96
N TRP A 116 5.34 -5.66 -4.72
CA TRP A 116 4.08 -6.18 -4.22
C TRP A 116 3.58 -7.35 -5.05
N HIS A 117 3.40 -8.51 -4.42
CA HIS A 117 2.72 -9.64 -5.03
C HIS A 117 1.22 -9.62 -4.73
N VAL A 118 0.42 -9.65 -5.78
CA VAL A 118 -1.04 -9.60 -5.76
C VAL A 118 -1.58 -10.98 -6.13
N ASP A 119 -2.37 -11.57 -5.23
CA ASP A 119 -3.01 -12.86 -5.47
C ASP A 119 -4.32 -12.69 -6.27
N ASN A 120 -5.00 -11.56 -6.10
CA ASN A 120 -6.28 -11.26 -6.75
C ASN A 120 -6.44 -9.76 -7.00
N LYS A 121 -7.03 -9.39 -8.14
CA LYS A 121 -7.37 -8.00 -8.52
C LYS A 121 -8.15 -7.24 -7.44
N TYR A 122 -8.95 -7.92 -6.62
CA TYR A 122 -9.64 -7.29 -5.49
C TYR A 122 -8.68 -6.61 -4.50
N GLN A 123 -7.48 -7.16 -4.29
CA GLN A 123 -6.47 -6.56 -3.41
C GLN A 123 -5.93 -5.25 -4.01
N LEU A 124 -5.83 -5.16 -5.33
CA LEU A 124 -5.50 -3.93 -6.07
C LEU A 124 -6.57 -2.87 -5.86
N ASP A 125 -7.84 -3.23 -6.05
CA ASP A 125 -8.98 -2.31 -5.88
C ASP A 125 -9.06 -1.76 -4.44
N LEU A 126 -8.70 -2.57 -3.43
CA LEU A 126 -8.70 -2.15 -2.03
C LEU A 126 -7.73 -1.01 -1.72
N VAL A 127 -6.59 -0.95 -2.40
CA VAL A 127 -5.52 0.04 -2.12
C VAL A 127 -5.34 1.07 -3.24
N TRP A 128 -6.11 0.94 -4.31
CA TRP A 128 -6.07 1.76 -5.51
C TRP A 128 -6.02 3.27 -5.21
N GLU A 129 -7.01 3.75 -4.46
CA GLU A 129 -7.13 5.17 -4.09
C GLU A 129 -5.89 5.65 -3.32
N PHE A 130 -5.39 4.82 -2.40
CA PHE A 130 -4.23 5.15 -1.60
C PHE A 130 -2.97 5.24 -2.47
N MET A 131 -2.72 4.24 -3.33
CA MET A 131 -1.57 4.25 -4.23
C MET A 131 -1.60 5.45 -5.18
N ASN A 132 -2.76 5.76 -5.76
CA ASN A 132 -2.91 6.94 -6.62
C ASN A 132 -2.67 8.25 -5.86
N ASN A 133 -3.17 8.36 -4.63
CA ASN A 133 -2.94 9.55 -3.81
C ASN A 133 -1.45 9.74 -3.47
N VAL A 134 -0.76 8.65 -3.11
CA VAL A 134 0.68 8.68 -2.84
C VAL A 134 1.48 9.06 -4.08
N LEU A 135 1.23 8.40 -5.21
CA LEU A 135 1.99 8.65 -6.45
C LEU A 135 1.75 10.08 -6.98
N ARG A 136 0.51 10.56 -6.92
CA ARG A 136 0.18 11.96 -7.24
C ARG A 136 0.91 12.93 -6.31
N ARG A 137 0.93 12.63 -5.00
CA ARG A 137 1.75 13.33 -4.02
C ARG A 137 3.22 13.03 -4.13
N ASP A 138 3.71 12.27 -5.08
CA ASP A 138 5.14 12.17 -5.32
C ASP A 138 5.49 13.01 -6.56
N ASP A 139 4.59 13.04 -7.55
CA ASP A 139 4.72 13.81 -8.81
C ASP A 139 4.56 15.34 -8.68
N LEU A 140 3.84 15.84 -7.68
CA LEU A 140 3.60 17.29 -7.56
C LEU A 140 4.93 18.06 -7.35
N PRO A 141 5.22 19.12 -8.12
CA PRO A 141 6.45 19.90 -7.96
C PRO A 141 6.59 20.48 -6.55
N THR A 142 7.78 20.43 -5.97
CA THR A 142 8.09 20.90 -4.60
C THR A 142 7.64 22.36 -4.36
N ALA A 143 7.53 23.17 -5.41
CA ALA A 143 7.11 24.57 -5.36
C ALA A 143 5.60 24.79 -5.12
N ALA A 144 4.73 23.77 -5.24
CA ALA A 144 3.28 23.93 -5.17
C ALA A 144 2.70 23.95 -3.75
N MET A 145 3.54 23.91 -2.69
CA MET A 145 3.07 23.90 -1.30
C MET A 145 2.89 25.33 -0.74
N ARG A 146 2.04 26.13 -1.37
CA ARG A 146 1.39 27.28 -0.70
C ARG A 146 -0.11 27.20 -0.93
N GLN A 147 -0.78 26.74 0.12
CA GLN A 147 -2.23 26.75 0.37
C GLN A 147 -3.07 25.96 -0.65
N ASP A 148 -3.61 24.83 -0.19
CA ASP A 148 -5.06 24.55 -0.21
C ASP A 148 -5.29 23.06 0.06
N THR A 149 -5.39 22.73 1.36
CA THR A 149 -5.94 21.44 1.82
C THR A 149 -7.46 21.58 1.87
N HIS A 150 -8.11 21.56 0.70
CA HIS A 150 -9.54 21.29 0.61
C HIS A 150 -9.78 20.21 -0.45
N ALA A 151 -10.46 19.16 0.00
CA ALA A 151 -10.75 17.95 -0.73
C ALA A 151 -11.44 18.21 -2.07
N LEU A 152 -11.09 17.40 -3.08
CA LEU A 152 -11.97 17.13 -4.22
C LEU A 152 -12.26 15.63 -4.24
N SER A 153 -13.31 15.26 -3.50
CA SER A 153 -14.13 14.10 -3.81
C SER A 153 -14.99 14.47 -5.02
N GLY A 154 -14.58 14.00 -6.20
CA GLY A 154 -15.29 14.21 -7.46
C GLY A 154 -15.62 12.88 -8.09
N SER A 155 -16.87 12.47 -7.96
CA SER A 155 -17.48 11.34 -8.67
C SER A 155 -17.39 11.56 -10.18
N GLY A 156 -16.52 10.81 -10.86
CA GLY A 156 -16.39 10.77 -12.30
C GLY A 156 -15.72 9.46 -12.73
N LYS A 157 -16.31 8.78 -13.72
CA LYS A 157 -15.88 7.51 -14.36
C LYS A 157 -14.46 7.05 -13.99
N ILE A 158 -14.37 5.94 -13.26
CA ILE A 158 -13.10 5.29 -12.88
C ILE A 158 -12.44 4.76 -14.14
N ASP A 159 -11.50 5.52 -14.70
CA ASP A 159 -10.51 4.99 -15.63
C ASP A 159 -9.54 4.10 -14.83
N ARG A 160 -9.42 2.82 -15.23
CA ARG A 160 -8.69 1.79 -14.46
C ARG A 160 -7.16 1.88 -14.62
N TYR A 161 -6.62 3.09 -14.74
CA TYR A 161 -5.19 3.33 -14.93
C TYR A 161 -4.62 4.03 -13.70
N LEU A 162 -3.62 3.41 -13.05
CA LEU A 162 -2.84 4.03 -11.99
C LEU A 162 -2.03 5.15 -12.63
N GLY A 163 -2.48 6.39 -12.46
CA GLY A 163 -1.93 7.55 -13.16
C GLY A 163 -0.74 8.14 -12.43
N GLY A 164 0.46 7.86 -12.94
CA GLY A 164 1.64 8.72 -12.73
C GLY A 164 1.73 9.75 -13.85
N SER A 165 2.06 11.00 -13.52
CA SER A 165 2.18 12.11 -14.48
C SER A 165 3.42 11.96 -15.39
N ASN A 166 3.31 12.39 -16.65
CA ASN A 166 4.39 12.38 -17.66
C ASN A 166 5.37 13.57 -17.54
N THR A 167 5.48 14.21 -16.38
CA THR A 167 6.26 15.45 -16.23
C THR A 167 7.68 15.17 -15.78
N ASN A 168 8.63 15.24 -16.72
CA ASN A 168 10.08 15.07 -16.57
C ASN A 168 10.79 16.08 -15.63
N GLU A 169 10.09 16.80 -14.76
CA GLU A 169 10.66 17.97 -14.07
C GLU A 169 10.86 17.81 -12.56
N SER A 170 10.47 16.67 -11.95
CA SER A 170 10.89 16.32 -10.59
C SER A 170 10.71 14.81 -10.40
N PRO A 171 11.79 14.02 -10.34
CA PRO A 171 11.68 12.59 -10.11
C PRO A 171 11.26 12.40 -8.66
N GLY A 172 10.00 12.01 -8.45
CA GLY A 172 9.61 11.55 -7.14
C GLY A 172 10.35 10.26 -6.77
N ILE A 173 10.30 9.89 -5.49
CA ILE A 173 11.20 8.87 -4.94
C ILE A 173 10.65 7.44 -5.04
N ILE A 174 9.38 7.24 -5.41
CA ILE A 174 8.74 5.92 -5.34
C ILE A 174 8.58 5.22 -6.69
N ASP A 175 9.13 4.00 -6.77
CA ASP A 175 8.87 3.04 -7.84
C ASP A 175 8.07 1.83 -7.31
N VAL A 176 7.05 1.41 -8.07
CA VAL A 176 6.12 0.34 -7.67
C VAL A 176 6.13 -0.82 -8.67
N TYR A 177 6.45 -2.01 -8.20
CA TYR A 177 6.45 -3.24 -8.98
C TYR A 177 5.36 -4.16 -8.47
N ILE A 178 4.39 -4.47 -9.32
CA ILE A 178 3.24 -5.31 -9.03
C ILE A 178 3.45 -6.66 -9.72
N TYR A 179 3.52 -7.73 -8.94
CA TYR A 179 3.64 -9.10 -9.40
C TYR A 179 2.30 -9.81 -9.26
N GLY A 180 1.94 -10.65 -10.22
CA GLY A 180 0.74 -11.48 -10.09
C GLY A 180 0.69 -12.60 -11.12
N ASP A 181 -0.07 -13.63 -10.80
CA ASP A 181 -0.26 -14.82 -11.65
C ASP A 181 -1.41 -14.65 -12.67
N TYR A 182 -1.87 -13.42 -12.91
CA TYR A 182 -2.92 -13.11 -13.88
C TYR A 182 -2.34 -12.75 -15.26
N GLU A 183 -3.17 -12.89 -16.29
CA GLU A 183 -2.79 -12.46 -17.65
C GLU A 183 -2.74 -10.92 -17.71
N ILE A 184 -1.55 -10.40 -18.01
CA ILE A 184 -1.33 -8.99 -18.22
C ILE A 184 -1.60 -8.72 -19.69
N LEU A 185 -2.67 -7.98 -19.95
CA LEU A 185 -3.06 -7.60 -21.30
C LEU A 185 -2.63 -6.16 -21.58
N ASP A 186 -2.04 -5.94 -22.75
CA ASP A 186 -1.75 -4.60 -23.26
C ASP A 186 -3.04 -3.85 -23.62
N GLN A 187 -2.90 -2.61 -24.11
CA GLN A 187 -4.05 -1.79 -24.51
C GLN A 187 -4.84 -2.38 -25.69
N THR A 188 -4.22 -3.29 -26.43
CA THR A 188 -4.78 -4.00 -27.59
C THR A 188 -5.31 -5.40 -27.25
N GLY A 189 -5.24 -5.82 -25.99
CA GLY A 189 -5.70 -7.12 -25.53
C GLY A 189 -4.70 -8.28 -25.70
N HIS A 190 -3.45 -8.02 -26.12
CA HIS A 190 -2.43 -9.06 -26.24
C HIS A 190 -1.74 -9.32 -24.89
N ALA A 191 -1.43 -10.58 -24.62
CA ALA A 191 -0.69 -10.97 -23.43
C ALA A 191 0.76 -10.47 -23.50
N VAL A 192 1.20 -9.76 -22.46
CA VAL A 192 2.58 -9.25 -22.33
C VAL A 192 3.23 -9.76 -21.05
N PRO A 193 4.56 -9.96 -21.03
CA PRO A 193 5.27 -10.42 -19.84
C PRO A 193 5.32 -9.34 -18.74
N TYR A 194 5.26 -8.06 -19.14
CA TYR A 194 5.19 -6.91 -18.25
C TYR A 194 4.40 -5.77 -18.90
N LYS A 195 3.84 -4.89 -18.09
CA LYS A 195 3.13 -3.68 -18.54
C LYS A 195 3.52 -2.51 -17.66
N ARG A 196 3.99 -1.41 -18.26
CA ARG A 196 4.27 -0.17 -17.53
C ARG A 196 2.97 0.65 -17.42
N ALA A 197 2.52 0.90 -16.20
CA ALA A 197 1.36 1.76 -15.90
C ALA A 197 1.89 3.12 -15.39
N GLY A 198 1.72 4.18 -16.18
CA GLY A 198 2.39 5.46 -15.90
C GLY A 198 3.92 5.33 -15.96
N SER A 199 4.65 6.30 -15.40
CA SER A 199 6.12 6.32 -15.47
C SER A 199 6.80 5.41 -14.44
N ARG A 200 6.18 5.17 -13.28
CA ARG A 200 6.82 4.54 -12.09
C ARG A 200 6.17 3.26 -11.60
N ILE A 201 5.18 2.73 -12.32
CA ILE A 201 4.55 1.45 -11.97
C ILE A 201 4.80 0.44 -13.08
N ALA A 202 5.21 -0.76 -12.69
CA ALA A 202 5.36 -1.89 -13.58
C ALA A 202 4.57 -3.08 -13.05
N GLU A 203 3.68 -3.62 -13.87
CA GLU A 203 3.04 -4.92 -13.62
C GLU A 203 3.86 -6.02 -14.31
N MET A 204 4.13 -7.12 -13.62
CA MET A 204 4.95 -8.24 -14.09
C MET A 204 4.25 -9.57 -13.79
N LYS A 205 4.30 -10.50 -14.74
CA LYS A 205 3.70 -11.83 -14.57
C LYS A 205 4.60 -12.72 -13.71
N GLY A 206 4.01 -13.44 -12.76
CA GLY A 206 4.70 -14.41 -11.91
C GLY A 206 5.11 -13.85 -10.56
N LYS A 207 6.13 -14.47 -9.95
CA LYS A 207 6.59 -14.16 -8.60
C LYS A 207 7.88 -13.31 -8.61
N PRO A 208 8.07 -12.40 -7.64
CA PRO A 208 9.30 -11.65 -7.52
C PRO A 208 10.47 -12.55 -7.09
N ASP A 209 11.58 -12.50 -7.82
CA ASP A 209 12.85 -13.08 -7.34
C ASP A 209 13.48 -12.11 -6.33
N VAL A 210 13.11 -12.27 -5.06
CA VAL A 210 13.61 -11.44 -3.96
C VAL A 210 15.13 -11.47 -3.87
N ARG A 211 15.78 -12.60 -4.19
CA ARG A 211 17.24 -12.73 -4.08
C ARG A 211 17.94 -11.93 -5.16
N GLN A 212 17.45 -12.03 -6.40
CA GLN A 212 17.97 -11.25 -7.50
C GLN A 212 17.75 -9.76 -7.26
N ILE A 213 16.52 -9.36 -6.93
CA ILE A 213 16.19 -7.94 -6.71
C ILE A 213 17.00 -7.37 -5.56
N THR A 214 17.14 -8.09 -4.44
CA THR A 214 17.95 -7.64 -3.30
C THR A 214 19.43 -7.53 -3.70
N SER A 215 19.96 -8.50 -4.46
CA SER A 215 21.34 -8.44 -4.94
C SER A 215 21.57 -7.26 -5.87
N ASP A 216 20.61 -6.94 -6.72
CA ASP A 216 20.69 -5.82 -7.65
C ASP A 216 20.62 -4.49 -6.89
N VAL A 217 19.71 -4.34 -5.94
CA VAL A 217 19.64 -3.14 -5.09
C VAL A 217 20.91 -2.95 -4.26
N ILE A 218 21.50 -4.01 -3.71
CA ILE A 218 22.76 -3.92 -2.97
C ILE A 218 23.92 -3.49 -3.88
N LYS A 219 23.93 -3.92 -5.15
CA LYS A 219 24.96 -3.55 -6.12
C LYS A 219 24.82 -2.12 -6.64
N THR A 220 23.57 -1.66 -6.83
CA THR A 220 23.27 -0.35 -7.41
C THR A 220 23.16 0.74 -6.34
N GLY A 221 22.79 0.39 -5.11
CA GLY A 221 22.51 1.33 -4.04
C GLY A 221 23.77 1.91 -3.39
N GLY A 222 23.79 3.23 -3.23
CA GLY A 222 24.78 3.94 -2.42
C GLY A 222 24.22 4.29 -1.03
N GLY A 223 24.87 3.82 0.04
CA GLY A 223 24.54 4.22 1.41
C GLY A 223 23.76 3.19 2.21
N ARG A 224 22.98 3.65 3.21
CA ARG A 224 22.23 2.74 4.09
C ARG A 224 20.97 2.26 3.39
N LEU A 225 20.83 0.94 3.31
CA LEU A 225 19.69 0.23 2.73
C LEU A 225 18.79 -0.33 3.85
N ALA A 226 17.50 -0.07 3.77
CA ALA A 226 16.49 -0.77 4.58
C ALA A 226 15.69 -1.73 3.69
N ILE A 227 15.57 -2.98 4.11
CA ILE A 227 14.69 -3.96 3.46
C ILE A 227 13.64 -4.38 4.49
N CYS A 228 12.37 -4.14 4.20
CA CYS A 228 11.27 -4.50 5.06
C CYS A 228 10.27 -5.36 4.29
N GLY A 229 9.80 -6.44 4.92
CA GLY A 229 8.77 -7.27 4.36
C GLY A 229 8.81 -8.68 4.90
N LYS A 230 7.70 -9.39 4.73
CA LYS A 230 7.68 -10.83 4.97
C LYS A 230 8.25 -11.50 3.73
N LEU A 231 9.39 -12.18 3.86
CA LEU A 231 9.90 -13.01 2.78
C LEU A 231 8.81 -14.00 2.36
N PHE A 232 8.55 -14.06 1.06
CA PHE A 232 7.71 -15.10 0.48
C PHE A 232 8.24 -16.44 0.94
N ASP A 233 7.42 -17.23 1.65
CA ASP A 233 7.77 -18.62 1.92
C ASP A 233 7.86 -19.34 0.56
N PHE A 234 9.09 -19.55 0.08
CA PHE A 234 9.40 -20.30 -1.13
C PHE A 234 9.20 -21.82 -0.96
N SER A 235 8.54 -22.26 0.11
CA SER A 235 8.28 -23.67 0.38
C SER A 235 6.95 -24.13 -0.21
N SER A 236 6.92 -24.31 -1.53
CA SER A 236 6.08 -25.34 -2.16
C SER A 236 6.73 -25.79 -3.47
N LEU A 237 7.94 -26.35 -3.35
CA LEU A 237 8.50 -27.29 -4.30
C LEU A 237 8.21 -28.68 -3.73
N HIS A 238 7.17 -29.33 -4.22
CA HIS A 238 7.09 -30.77 -4.47
C HIS A 238 5.90 -31.08 -5.36
#